data_AF-A0AAD4N1D8-F1
#
_entry.id   AF-A0AAD4N1D8-F1
#
_cell.length_a   1.000
_cell.length_b   1.000
_cell.length_c   1.000
_cell.angle_alpha   90.00
_cell.angle_beta   90.00
_cell.angle_gamma   90.00
#
_symmetry.space_group_name_H-M   'P 1'
#
loop_
_entity.id
_entity.type
_entity.pdbx_description
1 polymer ?
#
loop_
_entity_poly.entity_id
_entity_poly.type
_entity_poly.pdbx_seq_one_letter_code
_entity_poly.pdbx_strand_id
1 'polypeptide(L)'
;MDKFEIRVNPSGAENGNAWMKICQDAFTHNEWRSPSKTDYECWLKGIPVFEHYFLYEKENGNLVGCISAALVESGNLAHIGWFFFQPQYRGNGLGTEFFELTIAKEKFREAKNWALISDLTMCILCAFLEIGENKCQEKSSRTKSSLTIRRIIQGILINNTVIAYFLMDKFEILINPSATENGNAWMKICQDAFTHNEWRSPSKTDYECWLKGIPVFEHYFLYEKENGNLVGCISAALVESGNLAHIGWFFFQPQYRGNGLGTEFFELTIAKEKFREAKNWALISDTERIDYYVNRHGFKNAAWTYSQVQIPTKEIQRDTLKKLAETYAFTGTNLVSPKLLENWQHVFDYDRKFFGGMKRDKYVKTFLEHPESHSKIAFDKAKGHVIGIGCIRETSTGNLVIGPLYADSPDIAERILVDLLLTLPWDLNNYEIIMATSISDNTSLRDIAHKIFGGIVKFNPDSGQALFTNEVIEVPTKDVYGIYTSGLYVV
;
A
#
# COMPACT_ATOMS: atom_id res chain seq x y z
N MET A 1 21.05 -19.01 32.29
CA MET A 1 22.38 -19.32 31.69
C MET A 1 23.32 -20.27 32.46
N ASP A 2 23.07 -20.67 33.72
CA ASP A 2 24.12 -21.27 34.59
C ASP A 2 24.84 -22.53 34.09
N LYS A 3 24.18 -23.36 33.27
CA LYS A 3 24.75 -24.59 32.68
C LYS A 3 25.69 -24.33 31.49
N PHE A 4 25.79 -23.08 31.04
CA PHE A 4 26.49 -22.73 29.81
C PHE A 4 27.72 -21.85 30.07
N GLU A 5 28.63 -21.87 29.10
CA GLU A 5 29.89 -21.14 29.05
C GLU A 5 29.93 -20.31 27.76
N ILE A 6 30.32 -19.04 27.87
CA ILE A 6 30.51 -18.16 26.70
C ILE A 6 31.99 -18.07 26.39
N ARG A 7 32.41 -18.49 25.19
CA ARG A 7 33.74 -18.22 24.64
C ARG A 7 33.64 -17.08 23.63
N VAL A 8 34.50 -16.08 23.77
CA VAL A 8 34.56 -14.91 22.86
C VAL A 8 35.83 -15.02 22.05
N ASN A 9 35.73 -15.00 20.71
CA ASN A 9 36.87 -15.07 19.78
C ASN A 9 37.96 -16.07 20.24
N PRO A 10 37.66 -17.38 20.39
CA PRO A 10 38.67 -18.36 20.83
C PRO A 10 39.94 -18.33 19.95
N SER A 11 41.05 -18.86 20.45
CA SER A 11 42.33 -18.74 19.76
C SER A 11 42.64 -19.92 18.82
N GLY A 12 43.33 -19.64 17.71
CA GLY A 12 43.92 -20.67 16.85
C GLY A 12 42.91 -21.60 16.17
N ALA A 13 43.21 -22.91 16.17
CA ALA A 13 42.41 -23.91 15.46
C ALA A 13 40.99 -24.07 16.03
N GLU A 14 40.80 -23.85 17.34
CA GLU A 14 39.51 -24.01 18.01
C GLU A 14 38.44 -23.07 17.42
N ASN A 15 38.82 -21.83 17.10
CA ASN A 15 37.92 -20.84 16.52
C ASN A 15 37.48 -21.18 15.10
N GLY A 16 38.43 -21.60 14.26
CA GLY A 16 38.14 -22.10 12.93
C GLY A 16 37.21 -23.32 12.97
N ASN A 17 37.41 -24.23 13.92
CA ASN A 17 36.58 -25.43 14.06
C ASN A 17 35.17 -25.12 14.59
N ALA A 18 35.03 -24.24 15.58
CA ALA A 18 33.74 -23.80 16.10
C ALA A 18 32.92 -23.05 15.05
N TRP A 19 33.56 -22.13 14.32
CA TRP A 19 32.96 -21.40 13.21
C TRP A 19 32.49 -22.34 12.09
N MET A 20 33.39 -23.18 11.56
CA MET A 20 33.04 -24.10 10.47
C MET A 20 31.94 -25.09 10.88
N LYS A 21 31.91 -25.53 12.14
CA LYS A 21 30.82 -26.35 12.67
C LYS A 21 29.49 -25.61 12.62
N ILE A 22 29.41 -24.38 13.12
CA ILE A 22 28.17 -23.59 13.07
C ILE A 22 27.73 -23.28 11.64
N CYS A 23 28.65 -22.96 10.73
CA CYS A 23 28.25 -22.72 9.34
C CYS A 23 27.72 -24.00 8.68
N GLN A 24 28.30 -25.17 8.98
CA GLN A 24 27.78 -26.45 8.53
C GLN A 24 26.40 -26.74 9.15
N ASP A 25 26.21 -26.53 10.45
CA ASP A 25 24.94 -26.78 11.14
C ASP A 25 23.84 -25.79 10.68
N ALA A 26 24.19 -24.53 10.43
CA ALA A 26 23.29 -23.52 9.87
C ALA A 26 22.90 -23.78 8.41
N PHE A 27 23.83 -24.26 7.58
CA PHE A 27 23.51 -24.74 6.23
C PHE A 27 22.60 -25.98 6.29
N THR A 28 22.91 -26.94 7.18
CA THR A 28 22.19 -28.21 7.30
C THR A 28 20.77 -28.04 7.83
N HIS A 29 20.53 -27.08 8.74
CA HIS A 29 19.22 -26.88 9.37
C HIS A 29 18.38 -25.72 8.80
N ASN A 30 19.03 -24.70 8.22
CA ASN A 30 18.37 -23.47 7.77
C ASN A 30 18.68 -23.10 6.30
N GLU A 31 19.44 -23.92 5.55
CA GLU A 31 19.89 -23.64 4.16
C GLU A 31 20.70 -22.34 3.99
N TRP A 32 21.26 -21.79 5.09
CA TRP A 32 22.02 -20.55 5.06
C TRP A 32 23.30 -20.68 4.24
N ARG A 33 23.61 -19.67 3.42
CA ARG A 33 24.90 -19.59 2.71
C ARG A 33 26.05 -19.60 3.72
N SER A 34 26.79 -20.71 3.78
CA SER A 34 27.98 -20.86 4.62
C SER A 34 29.09 -19.93 4.12
N PRO A 35 29.54 -18.93 4.91
CA PRO A 35 30.77 -18.21 4.63
C PRO A 35 31.95 -19.17 4.75
N SER A 36 33.05 -18.85 4.08
CA SER A 36 34.28 -19.60 4.24
C SER A 36 34.96 -19.26 5.57
N LYS A 37 35.89 -20.12 5.99
CA LYS A 37 36.84 -19.78 7.06
C LYS A 37 37.61 -18.48 6.77
N THR A 38 37.91 -18.22 5.50
CA THR A 38 38.60 -17.00 5.04
C THR A 38 37.77 -15.75 5.31
N ASP A 39 36.47 -15.77 5.05
CA ASP A 39 35.58 -14.63 5.29
C ASP A 39 35.54 -14.25 6.78
N TYR A 40 35.49 -15.27 7.65
CA TYR A 40 35.53 -15.08 9.10
C TYR A 40 36.88 -14.56 9.61
N GLU A 41 37.99 -15.06 9.07
CA GLU A 41 39.32 -14.50 9.35
C GLU A 41 39.45 -13.05 8.85
N CYS A 42 38.81 -12.68 7.74
CA CYS A 42 38.75 -11.31 7.26
C CYS A 42 37.96 -10.40 8.22
N TRP A 43 36.84 -10.86 8.78
CA TRP A 43 36.08 -10.07 9.78
C TRP A 43 36.87 -9.87 11.07
N LEU A 44 37.50 -10.93 11.60
CA LEU A 44 38.34 -10.86 12.81
C LEU A 44 39.55 -9.91 12.67
N LYS A 45 40.09 -9.74 11.45
CA LYS A 45 41.25 -8.87 11.18
C LYS A 45 40.86 -7.47 10.71
N GLY A 46 39.74 -7.33 10.01
CA GLY A 46 39.35 -6.12 9.30
C GLY A 46 38.36 -5.20 10.03
N ILE A 47 37.66 -5.71 11.05
CA ILE A 47 36.67 -4.92 11.81
C ILE A 47 37.25 -4.57 13.19
N PRO A 48 37.50 -3.28 13.52
CA PRO A 48 38.23 -2.87 14.72
C PRO A 48 37.62 -3.34 16.05
N VAL A 49 36.30 -3.48 16.10
CA VAL A 49 35.59 -4.08 17.24
C VAL A 49 34.63 -5.12 16.68
N PHE A 50 35.09 -6.37 16.58
CA PHE A 50 34.28 -7.53 16.20
C PHE A 50 34.46 -8.65 17.21
N GLU A 51 33.34 -9.14 17.74
CA GLU A 51 33.31 -10.26 18.66
C GLU A 51 32.31 -11.30 18.20
N HIS A 52 32.82 -12.51 18.01
CA HIS A 52 32.03 -13.70 17.85
C HIS A 52 31.93 -14.41 19.21
N TYR A 53 30.72 -14.49 19.71
CA TYR A 53 30.39 -15.17 20.95
C TYR A 53 29.88 -16.56 20.61
N PHE A 54 30.50 -17.58 21.18
CA PHE A 54 30.08 -18.98 21.06
C PHE A 54 29.60 -19.46 22.42
N LEU A 55 28.43 -20.08 22.45
CA LEU A 55 27.84 -20.65 23.66
C LEU A 55 28.10 -22.16 23.71
N TYR A 56 28.57 -22.67 24.85
CA TYR A 56 28.87 -24.08 25.06
C TYR A 56 28.17 -24.62 26.31
N GLU A 57 27.83 -25.91 26.31
CA GLU A 57 27.45 -26.64 27.53
C GLU A 57 28.68 -26.93 28.41
N LYS A 58 28.62 -26.57 29.70
CA LYS A 58 29.73 -26.80 30.65
C LYS A 58 30.03 -28.27 30.92
N GLU A 59 29.01 -29.12 30.84
CA GLU A 59 29.09 -30.53 31.25
C GLU A 59 29.82 -31.42 30.23
N ASN A 60 29.65 -31.13 28.95
CA ASN A 60 30.12 -31.98 27.85
C ASN A 60 30.90 -31.22 26.76
N GLY A 61 31.00 -29.88 26.84
CA GLY A 61 31.70 -29.04 25.85
C GLY A 61 31.00 -28.92 24.50
N ASN A 62 29.72 -29.28 24.38
CA ASN A 62 28.97 -29.15 23.14
C ASN A 62 28.73 -27.69 22.76
N LEU A 63 28.88 -27.38 21.47
CA LEU A 63 28.57 -26.07 20.90
C LEU A 63 27.06 -25.90 20.73
N VAL A 64 26.50 -24.92 21.43
CA VAL A 64 25.06 -24.64 21.57
C VAL A 64 24.58 -23.63 20.54
N GLY A 65 25.39 -22.64 20.22
CA GLY A 65 25.03 -21.54 19.33
C GLY A 65 26.08 -20.43 19.30
N CYS A 66 25.79 -19.38 18.55
CA CYS A 66 26.61 -18.18 18.46
C CYS A 66 25.80 -16.90 18.23
N ILE A 67 26.48 -15.78 18.43
CA ILE A 67 26.07 -14.43 18.00
C ILE A 67 27.33 -13.66 17.63
N SER A 68 27.33 -12.94 16.51
CA SER A 68 28.39 -11.97 16.20
C SER A 68 27.92 -10.54 16.44
N ALA A 69 28.81 -9.73 16.99
CA ALA A 69 28.57 -8.32 17.27
C ALA A 69 29.76 -7.50 16.77
N ALA A 70 29.48 -6.44 16.01
CA ALA A 70 30.47 -5.51 15.47
C ALA A 70 30.13 -4.07 15.85
N LEU A 71 31.13 -3.21 16.05
CA LEU A 71 30.95 -1.77 15.83
C LEU A 71 31.53 -1.39 14.48
N VAL A 72 30.77 -0.61 13.74
CA VAL A 72 31.19 0.07 12.52
C VAL A 72 31.06 1.58 12.70
N GLU A 73 31.74 2.34 11.85
CA GLU A 73 31.70 3.82 11.83
C GLU A 73 31.95 4.51 13.20
N SER A 74 33.20 4.46 13.66
CA SER A 74 33.68 5.22 14.82
C SER A 74 32.84 5.03 16.10
N GLY A 75 32.23 3.85 16.26
CA GLY A 75 31.44 3.47 17.43
C GLY A 75 29.96 3.88 17.41
N ASN A 76 29.46 4.54 16.36
CA ASN A 76 28.06 5.01 16.34
C ASN A 76 27.04 3.92 15.95
N LEU A 77 27.44 2.85 15.26
CA LEU A 77 26.56 1.79 14.78
C LEU A 77 27.08 0.41 15.22
N ALA A 78 26.26 -0.31 16.01
CA ALA A 78 26.46 -1.72 16.29
C ALA A 78 25.74 -2.58 15.25
N HIS A 79 26.35 -3.67 14.82
CA HIS A 79 25.75 -4.65 13.92
C HIS A 79 25.74 -6.03 14.59
N ILE A 80 24.57 -6.62 14.76
CA ILE A 80 24.43 -8.02 15.18
C ILE A 80 24.25 -8.90 13.93
N GLY A 81 25.16 -9.86 13.76
CA GLY A 81 25.11 -10.88 12.72
C GLY A 81 25.14 -12.29 13.32
N TRP A 82 25.04 -13.30 12.46
CA TRP A 82 25.30 -14.72 12.77
C TRP A 82 24.78 -15.17 14.16
N PHE A 83 23.49 -14.91 14.40
CA PHE A 83 22.75 -15.39 15.56
C PHE A 83 22.12 -16.75 15.24
N PHE A 84 22.74 -17.83 15.74
CA PHE A 84 22.35 -19.19 15.45
C PHE A 84 22.40 -20.05 16.72
N PHE A 85 21.51 -21.02 16.82
CA PHE A 85 21.49 -22.02 17.90
C PHE A 85 21.26 -23.41 17.27
N GLN A 86 21.73 -24.49 17.89
CA GLN A 86 21.32 -25.82 17.47
C GLN A 86 19.82 -26.02 17.74
N PRO A 87 19.06 -26.72 16.86
CA PRO A 87 17.61 -26.86 17.00
C PRO A 87 17.14 -27.31 18.40
N GLN A 88 17.85 -28.25 19.04
CA GLN A 88 17.53 -28.76 20.37
C GLN A 88 17.64 -27.73 21.52
N TYR A 89 18.27 -26.57 21.28
CA TYR A 89 18.41 -25.49 22.27
C TYR A 89 17.57 -24.25 21.94
N ARG A 90 16.77 -24.26 20.85
CA ARG A 90 15.86 -23.16 20.47
C ARG A 90 14.53 -23.25 21.24
N GLY A 91 13.80 -22.14 21.39
CA GLY A 91 12.43 -22.11 21.95
C GLY A 91 12.31 -22.18 23.48
N ASN A 92 13.40 -21.96 24.23
CA ASN A 92 13.48 -22.08 25.69
C ASN A 92 13.98 -20.79 26.39
N GLY A 93 13.96 -19.65 25.68
CA GLY A 93 14.48 -18.36 26.16
C GLY A 93 16.01 -18.18 26.08
N LEU A 94 16.80 -19.25 25.85
CA LEU A 94 18.27 -19.18 25.88
C LEU A 94 18.85 -18.23 24.83
N GLY A 95 18.24 -18.18 23.64
CA GLY A 95 18.63 -17.24 22.58
C GLY A 95 18.43 -15.77 23.00
N THR A 96 17.33 -15.48 23.70
CA THR A 96 17.03 -14.14 24.22
C THR A 96 18.01 -13.75 25.33
N GLU A 97 18.24 -14.63 26.30
CA GLU A 97 19.21 -14.40 27.39
C GLU A 97 20.63 -14.14 26.83
N PHE A 98 21.03 -14.88 25.79
CA PHE A 98 22.33 -14.71 25.13
C PHE A 98 22.45 -13.44 24.27
N PHE A 99 21.36 -13.03 23.60
CA PHE A 99 21.29 -11.76 22.88
C PHE A 99 21.41 -10.58 23.85
N GLU A 100 20.63 -10.58 24.93
CA GLU A 100 20.66 -9.55 25.98
C GLU A 100 22.06 -9.43 26.61
N LEU A 101 22.70 -10.55 26.94
CA LEU A 101 24.07 -10.57 27.47
C LEU A 101 25.12 -10.02 26.51
N THR A 102 24.91 -10.16 25.20
CA THR A 102 25.81 -9.61 24.17
C THR A 102 25.64 -8.10 24.02
N ILE A 103 24.40 -7.60 23.90
CA ILE A 103 24.16 -6.15 23.78
C ILE A 103 24.47 -5.39 25.08
N ALA A 104 24.39 -6.06 26.24
CA ALA A 104 24.72 -5.47 27.54
C ALA A 104 26.24 -5.32 27.80
N LYS A 105 27.12 -5.72 26.88
CA LYS A 105 28.59 -5.54 27.01
C LYS A 105 28.96 -4.08 26.82
N GLU A 106 29.80 -3.57 27.72
CA GLU A 106 30.24 -2.16 27.80
C GLU A 106 30.58 -1.55 26.44
N LYS A 107 31.42 -2.23 25.64
CA LYS A 107 31.82 -1.77 24.30
C LYS A 107 30.65 -1.53 23.32
N PHE A 108 29.53 -2.24 23.46
CA PHE A 108 28.35 -2.06 22.60
C PHE A 108 27.28 -1.16 23.24
N ARG A 109 27.41 -0.77 24.53
CA ARG A 109 26.44 0.12 25.21
C ARG A 109 26.44 1.55 24.66
N GLU A 110 27.57 2.01 24.12
CA GLU A 110 27.70 3.36 23.57
C GLU A 110 27.20 3.47 22.12
N ALA A 111 26.86 2.34 21.49
CA ALA A 111 26.31 2.32 20.14
C ALA A 111 24.93 3.00 20.10
N LYS A 112 24.84 4.09 19.35
CA LYS A 112 23.61 4.89 19.21
C LYS A 112 22.58 4.23 18.30
N ASN A 113 23.03 3.34 17.42
CA ASN A 113 22.22 2.65 16.42
C ASN A 113 22.56 1.16 16.40
N TRP A 114 21.59 0.33 15.98
CA TRP A 114 21.72 -1.12 15.87
C TRP A 114 21.22 -1.60 14.50
N ALA A 115 22.02 -2.44 13.83
CA ALA A 115 21.67 -3.12 12.58
C ALA A 115 21.52 -4.63 12.78
N LEU A 116 20.55 -5.22 12.07
CA LEU A 116 20.20 -6.64 12.06
C LEU A 116 20.00 -7.08 10.61
N ILE A 117 20.45 -8.28 10.25
CA ILE A 117 20.22 -8.89 8.93
C ILE A 117 18.79 -9.49 8.89
N SER A 118 18.12 -9.43 7.74
CA SER A 118 16.70 -9.84 7.55
C SER A 118 16.33 -11.19 8.17
N ASP A 119 17.15 -12.20 7.94
CA ASP A 119 16.88 -13.59 8.34
C ASP A 119 17.07 -13.77 9.85
N LEU A 120 17.89 -12.89 10.44
CA LEU A 120 18.11 -12.75 11.87
C LEU A 120 16.87 -12.21 12.58
N THR A 121 16.21 -11.21 11.99
CA THR A 121 14.98 -10.61 12.52
C THR A 121 13.90 -11.67 12.75
N MET A 122 13.77 -12.65 11.84
CA MET A 122 12.81 -13.75 11.96
C MET A 122 13.20 -14.78 13.03
N CYS A 123 14.49 -15.13 13.16
CA CYS A 123 14.95 -16.02 14.23
C CYS A 123 14.79 -15.39 15.62
N ILE A 124 15.09 -14.10 15.74
CA ILE A 124 14.88 -13.30 16.95
C ILE A 124 13.37 -13.22 17.27
N LEU A 125 12.50 -13.06 16.26
CA LEU A 125 11.04 -13.13 16.43
C LEU A 125 10.54 -14.51 16.92
N CYS A 126 10.98 -15.64 16.35
CA CYS A 126 10.59 -16.97 16.89
C CYS A 126 11.10 -17.16 18.34
N ALA A 127 12.28 -16.61 18.69
CA ALA A 127 12.86 -16.69 20.05
C ALA A 127 12.12 -15.85 21.10
N PHE A 128 11.77 -14.59 20.81
CA PHE A 128 11.03 -13.71 21.72
C PHE A 128 9.56 -14.11 21.94
N LEU A 129 9.02 -15.02 21.11
CA LEU A 129 7.62 -15.47 21.18
C LEU A 129 7.46 -16.88 21.82
N GLU A 130 8.56 -17.50 22.29
CA GLU A 130 8.59 -18.89 22.80
C GLU A 130 7.99 -19.93 21.82
N ILE A 131 8.03 -19.64 20.51
CA ILE A 131 7.47 -20.55 19.50
C ILE A 131 8.53 -21.59 19.16
N GLY A 132 8.37 -22.80 19.72
CA GLY A 132 9.22 -23.96 19.42
C GLY A 132 9.35 -24.22 17.92
N GLU A 133 10.58 -24.49 17.49
CA GLU A 133 11.01 -24.39 16.08
C GLU A 133 10.24 -25.28 15.08
N ASN A 134 9.76 -26.44 15.52
CA ASN A 134 8.95 -27.32 14.66
C ASN A 134 7.68 -26.61 14.11
N LYS A 135 7.24 -25.50 14.73
CA LYS A 135 6.19 -24.63 14.20
C LYS A 135 6.67 -23.48 13.31
N CYS A 136 7.96 -23.12 13.29
CA CYS A 136 8.49 -22.15 12.32
C CYS A 136 8.84 -22.83 10.97
N GLN A 137 9.23 -24.12 10.92
CA GLN A 137 9.39 -24.84 9.64
C GLN A 137 8.05 -25.23 8.96
N GLU A 138 7.06 -25.78 9.70
CA GLU A 138 5.73 -26.07 9.11
C GLU A 138 5.00 -24.79 8.64
N LYS A 139 5.23 -23.65 9.31
CA LYS A 139 4.64 -22.34 8.95
C LYS A 139 5.41 -21.53 7.91
N SER A 140 6.40 -22.13 7.24
CA SER A 140 6.79 -21.67 5.89
C SER A 140 5.60 -21.76 4.89
N SER A 141 4.56 -22.53 5.24
CA SER A 141 3.25 -22.46 4.61
C SER A 141 2.13 -22.13 5.62
N ARG A 142 1.27 -21.16 5.24
CA ARG A 142 0.01 -20.75 5.89
C ARG A 142 0.09 -19.89 7.17
N THR A 143 -0.69 -18.82 7.13
CA THR A 143 -0.83 -17.73 8.10
C THR A 143 -1.60 -18.13 9.37
N LYS A 144 -1.22 -17.52 10.51
CA LYS A 144 -2.11 -16.63 11.32
C LYS A 144 -1.46 -16.06 12.58
N SER A 145 -1.66 -14.76 12.72
CA SER A 145 -1.59 -13.84 13.87
C SER A 145 -1.50 -14.38 15.31
N SER A 146 -0.79 -13.63 16.16
CA SER A 146 -1.30 -13.25 17.50
C SER A 146 -0.82 -11.86 17.90
N LEU A 147 -1.64 -11.15 18.69
CA LEU A 147 -1.60 -9.69 18.82
C LEU A 147 -1.13 -9.24 20.22
N THR A 148 0.11 -9.51 20.61
CA THR A 148 0.66 -9.05 21.92
C THR A 148 2.13 -8.63 21.85
N ILE A 149 2.55 -8.10 20.69
CA ILE A 149 3.91 -7.60 20.45
C ILE A 149 3.97 -6.09 20.72
N ARG A 150 3.65 -5.66 21.97
CA ARG A 150 3.40 -4.24 22.27
C ARG A 150 4.23 -3.57 23.37
N ARG A 151 5.10 -4.29 24.09
CA ARG A 151 5.89 -3.68 25.21
C ARG A 151 7.41 -3.83 25.15
N ILE A 152 7.97 -4.89 24.58
CA ILE A 152 9.43 -5.03 24.41
C ILE A 152 9.90 -4.41 23.08
N ILE A 153 9.10 -4.59 22.02
CA ILE A 153 9.28 -3.89 20.73
C ILE A 153 9.21 -2.35 20.87
N GLN A 154 8.54 -1.83 21.90
CA GLN A 154 8.53 -0.38 22.19
C GLN A 154 9.88 0.21 22.64
N GLY A 155 10.93 -0.61 22.86
CA GLY A 155 12.29 -0.13 23.10
C GLY A 155 13.20 -0.25 21.87
N ILE A 156 13.19 -1.40 21.20
CA ILE A 156 14.07 -1.71 20.06
C ILE A 156 13.55 -1.08 18.75
N LEU A 157 12.23 -0.87 18.64
CA LEU A 157 11.54 -0.32 17.48
C LEU A 157 11.07 1.13 17.72
N ILE A 158 11.70 1.85 18.65
CA ILE A 158 11.59 3.33 18.78
C ILE A 158 11.98 4.02 17.47
N ASN A 159 12.80 3.34 16.66
CA ASN A 159 13.36 3.87 15.44
C ASN A 159 13.20 2.82 14.33
N ASN A 160 12.25 3.04 13.40
CA ASN A 160 12.04 2.32 12.12
C ASN A 160 13.22 2.56 11.15
N THR A 161 14.43 2.54 11.68
CA THR A 161 15.53 3.38 11.19
C THR A 161 16.51 2.59 10.33
N VAL A 162 16.65 1.27 10.50
CA VAL A 162 17.51 0.47 9.62
C VAL A 162 16.95 0.40 8.20
N ILE A 163 15.65 0.11 8.05
CA ILE A 163 14.96 0.10 6.74
C ILE A 163 14.90 1.52 6.17
N ALA A 164 14.64 2.52 7.02
CA ALA A 164 14.68 3.92 6.59
C ALA A 164 16.09 4.35 6.14
N TYR A 165 17.19 3.91 6.77
CA TYR A 165 18.56 4.28 6.40
C TYR A 165 18.98 3.73 5.04
N PHE A 166 18.73 2.45 4.75
CA PHE A 166 19.06 1.89 3.42
C PHE A 166 18.35 2.61 2.27
N LEU A 167 17.08 3.00 2.49
CA LEU A 167 16.36 3.90 1.59
C LEU A 167 16.96 5.31 1.61
N MET A 168 17.21 5.89 2.79
CA MET A 168 17.66 7.28 2.94
C MET A 168 19.09 7.55 2.48
N ASP A 169 19.97 6.56 2.34
CA ASP A 169 21.33 6.80 1.84
C ASP A 169 21.33 7.15 0.35
N LYS A 170 20.46 6.51 -0.44
CA LYS A 170 20.37 6.72 -1.90
C LYS A 170 19.16 7.53 -2.33
N PHE A 171 18.10 7.53 -1.53
CA PHE A 171 16.81 8.11 -1.87
C PHE A 171 16.36 9.15 -0.84
N GLU A 172 15.48 10.05 -1.26
CA GLU A 172 14.76 10.98 -0.41
C GLU A 172 13.25 10.80 -0.57
N ILE A 173 12.51 11.08 0.51
CA ILE A 173 11.05 10.93 0.53
C ILE A 173 10.43 12.30 0.73
N LEU A 174 9.68 12.77 -0.27
CA LEU A 174 8.85 13.97 -0.16
C LEU A 174 7.42 13.57 0.21
N ILE A 175 6.87 14.18 1.26
CA ILE A 175 5.53 13.88 1.78
C ILE A 175 4.61 15.05 1.46
N ASN A 176 3.49 14.77 0.80
CA ASN A 176 2.47 15.76 0.44
C ASN A 176 3.05 17.07 -0.17
N PRO A 177 4.03 17.04 -1.10
CA PRO A 177 4.58 18.25 -1.69
C PRO A 177 3.49 19.07 -2.38
N SER A 178 3.55 20.40 -2.26
CA SER A 178 2.54 21.26 -2.88
C SER A 178 2.64 21.22 -4.40
N ALA A 179 1.50 21.49 -5.07
CA ALA A 179 1.42 21.62 -6.52
C ALA A 179 2.22 22.82 -7.07
N THR A 180 2.83 23.65 -6.22
CA THR A 180 3.69 24.78 -6.59
C THR A 180 5.17 24.52 -6.32
N GLU A 181 5.53 23.79 -5.25
CA GLU A 181 6.93 23.48 -4.93
C GLU A 181 7.49 22.37 -5.79
N ASN A 182 6.68 21.34 -6.11
CA ASN A 182 7.05 20.24 -7.00
C ASN A 182 5.90 19.91 -7.95
N GLY A 183 5.28 20.93 -8.57
CA GLY A 183 4.05 20.82 -9.37
C GLY A 183 4.03 19.79 -10.51
N ASN A 184 5.19 19.29 -10.92
CA ASN A 184 5.32 18.21 -11.89
C ASN A 184 5.31 16.80 -11.27
N ALA A 185 5.54 16.60 -9.97
CA ALA A 185 5.69 15.26 -9.37
C ALA A 185 4.43 14.38 -9.58
N TRP A 186 3.28 14.92 -9.21
CA TRP A 186 1.97 14.29 -9.41
C TRP A 186 1.67 14.09 -10.91
N MET A 187 1.76 15.16 -11.70
CA MET A 187 1.45 15.13 -13.12
C MET A 187 2.35 14.15 -13.89
N LYS A 188 3.64 14.12 -13.59
CA LYS A 188 4.63 13.20 -14.14
C LYS A 188 4.29 11.76 -13.78
N ILE A 189 4.09 11.43 -12.50
CA ILE A 189 3.82 10.03 -12.13
C ILE A 189 2.51 9.51 -12.69
N CYS A 190 1.51 10.39 -12.87
CA CYS A 190 0.26 10.04 -13.54
C CYS A 190 0.45 9.82 -15.04
N GLN A 191 1.28 10.63 -15.71
CA GLN A 191 1.65 10.42 -17.11
C GLN A 191 2.48 9.14 -17.28
N ASP A 192 3.46 8.89 -16.42
CA ASP A 192 4.32 7.71 -16.46
C ASP A 192 3.50 6.43 -16.19
N ALA A 193 2.57 6.45 -15.24
CA ALA A 193 1.65 5.34 -14.97
C ALA A 193 0.70 5.05 -16.13
N PHE A 194 0.19 6.08 -16.82
CA PHE A 194 -0.59 5.90 -18.05
C PHE A 194 0.27 5.31 -19.17
N THR A 195 1.44 5.90 -19.44
CA THR A 195 2.35 5.51 -20.52
C THR A 195 2.90 4.08 -20.34
N HIS A 196 3.18 3.64 -19.10
CA HIS A 196 3.80 2.34 -18.83
C HIS A 196 2.82 1.22 -18.46
N ASN A 197 1.60 1.55 -18.04
CA ASN A 197 0.67 0.58 -17.47
C ASN A 197 -0.81 0.77 -17.91
N GLU A 198 -1.11 1.68 -18.85
CA GLU A 198 -2.49 2.08 -19.25
C GLU A 198 -3.41 2.41 -18.06
N TRP A 199 -2.83 2.79 -16.91
CA TRP A 199 -3.61 3.12 -15.71
C TRP A 199 -4.56 4.28 -16.00
N ARG A 200 -5.80 4.19 -15.50
CA ARG A 200 -6.75 5.32 -15.49
C ARG A 200 -6.07 6.51 -14.81
N SER A 201 -5.61 7.45 -15.63
CA SER A 201 -5.02 8.71 -15.17
C SER A 201 -6.01 9.40 -14.23
N PRO A 202 -5.57 9.84 -13.05
CA PRO A 202 -6.44 10.55 -12.14
C PRO A 202 -6.67 11.97 -12.70
N SER A 203 -7.61 12.68 -12.11
CA SER A 203 -7.72 14.10 -12.40
C SER A 203 -6.47 14.86 -11.93
N LYS A 204 -6.15 15.94 -12.66
CA LYS A 204 -5.27 17.01 -12.18
C LYS A 204 -5.65 17.44 -10.74
N THR A 205 -6.94 17.35 -10.44
CA THR A 205 -7.58 17.76 -9.18
C THR A 205 -7.68 16.68 -8.10
N ASP A 206 -7.47 15.40 -8.42
CA ASP A 206 -7.74 14.30 -7.48
C ASP A 206 -6.83 14.38 -6.24
N TYR A 207 -5.54 14.72 -6.44
CA TYR A 207 -4.56 14.91 -5.38
C TYR A 207 -4.90 16.09 -4.45
N GLU A 208 -5.35 17.21 -5.01
CA GLU A 208 -5.84 18.36 -4.24
C GLU A 208 -7.09 18.00 -3.43
N CYS A 209 -8.00 17.22 -4.02
CA CYS A 209 -9.19 16.70 -3.34
C CYS A 209 -8.83 15.75 -2.20
N TRP A 210 -7.77 14.94 -2.31
CA TRP A 210 -7.29 14.11 -1.20
C TRP A 210 -6.67 14.97 -0.09
N LEU A 211 -5.74 15.86 -0.41
CA LEU A 211 -5.10 16.78 0.56
C LEU A 211 -6.12 17.59 1.36
N LYS A 212 -7.16 18.10 0.71
CA LYS A 212 -8.21 18.90 1.36
C LYS A 212 -9.29 18.03 2.02
N GLY A 213 -9.71 16.97 1.35
CA GLY A 213 -10.91 16.19 1.70
C GLY A 213 -10.69 15.04 2.67
N ILE A 214 -9.49 14.45 2.73
CA ILE A 214 -9.18 13.30 3.58
C ILE A 214 -8.52 13.77 4.89
N PRO A 215 -9.08 13.47 6.09
CA PRO A 215 -8.55 13.97 7.35
C PRO A 215 -7.13 13.47 7.70
N VAL A 216 -6.81 12.22 7.35
CA VAL A 216 -5.49 11.62 7.58
C VAL A 216 -5.03 11.01 6.25
N PHE A 217 -4.18 11.74 5.54
CA PHE A 217 -3.67 11.37 4.22
C PHE A 217 -2.19 11.71 4.08
N GLU A 218 -1.42 10.78 3.52
CA GLU A 218 -0.08 11.03 3.03
C GLU A 218 0.12 10.39 1.66
N HIS A 219 0.57 11.20 0.70
CA HIS A 219 1.22 10.76 -0.51
C HIS A 219 2.73 10.92 -0.35
N TYR A 220 3.46 9.84 -0.56
CA TYR A 220 4.92 9.81 -0.50
C TYR A 220 5.45 9.69 -1.92
N PHE A 221 6.36 10.58 -2.31
CA PHE A 221 7.17 10.46 -3.52
C PHE A 221 8.59 10.07 -3.12
N LEU A 222 9.14 9.06 -3.78
CA LEU A 222 10.52 8.62 -3.62
C LEU A 222 11.36 9.17 -4.77
N TYR A 223 12.49 9.79 -4.45
CA TYR A 223 13.45 10.36 -5.42
C TYR A 223 14.85 9.83 -5.18
N GLU A 224 15.67 9.72 -6.22
CA GLU A 224 17.12 9.52 -6.08
C GLU A 224 17.83 10.81 -5.65
N LYS A 225 18.68 10.72 -4.64
CA LYS A 225 19.47 11.86 -4.14
C LYS A 225 20.55 12.33 -5.11
N GLU A 226 21.12 11.42 -5.91
CA GLU A 226 22.26 11.73 -6.78
C GLU A 226 21.87 12.62 -7.98
N ASN A 227 20.66 12.42 -8.52
CA ASN A 227 20.23 13.03 -9.78
C ASN A 227 18.82 13.64 -9.74
N GLY A 228 18.09 13.54 -8.62
CA GLY A 228 16.73 14.06 -8.47
C GLY A 228 15.68 13.31 -9.30
N ASN A 229 15.96 12.09 -9.76
CA ASN A 229 14.99 11.30 -10.53
C ASN A 229 13.84 10.80 -9.64
N LEU A 230 12.60 11.02 -10.08
CA LEU A 230 11.41 10.45 -9.46
C LEU A 230 11.37 8.93 -9.66
N VAL A 231 11.49 8.19 -8.56
CA VAL A 231 11.60 6.71 -8.50
C VAL A 231 10.23 6.05 -8.44
N GLY A 232 9.32 6.60 -7.64
CA GLY A 232 8.00 6.03 -7.41
C GLY A 232 7.19 6.83 -6.41
N CYS A 233 5.97 6.38 -6.14
CA CYS A 233 5.10 6.94 -5.12
C CYS A 233 4.18 5.88 -4.49
N ILE A 234 3.55 6.25 -3.37
CA ILE A 234 2.46 5.51 -2.71
C ILE A 234 1.56 6.51 -1.98
N SER A 235 0.25 6.27 -1.98
CA SER A 235 -0.73 7.00 -1.17
C SER A 235 -1.29 6.11 -0.08
N ALA A 236 -1.43 6.67 1.12
CA ALA A 236 -2.17 6.07 2.22
C ALA A 236 -3.17 7.07 2.84
N ALA A 237 -4.37 6.60 3.15
CA ALA A 237 -5.44 7.39 3.77
C ALA A 237 -6.15 6.59 4.85
N LEU A 238 -6.46 7.20 6.01
CA LEU A 238 -7.39 6.64 7.00
C LEU A 238 -8.78 7.22 6.76
N VAL A 239 -9.79 6.37 6.68
CA VAL A 239 -11.21 6.76 6.60
C VAL A 239 -11.59 7.53 7.87
N GLU A 240 -12.52 8.49 7.77
CA GLU A 240 -12.96 9.35 8.88
C GLU A 240 -13.52 8.54 10.07
N SER A 241 -14.01 7.32 9.84
CA SER A 241 -14.43 6.35 10.86
C SER A 241 -13.27 5.66 11.61
N GLY A 242 -12.02 5.93 11.24
CA GLY A 242 -10.78 5.50 11.91
C GLY A 242 -10.38 4.03 11.76
N ASN A 243 -11.29 3.14 11.32
CA ASN A 243 -11.05 1.69 11.35
C ASN A 243 -10.54 1.10 10.02
N LEU A 244 -10.77 1.78 8.89
CA LEU A 244 -10.30 1.38 7.56
C LEU A 244 -9.25 2.37 7.07
N ALA A 245 -8.14 1.86 6.53
CA ALA A 245 -7.24 2.63 5.69
C ALA A 245 -7.29 2.15 4.23
N HIS A 246 -6.95 3.04 3.30
CA HIS A 246 -6.75 2.71 1.89
C HIS A 246 -5.29 2.90 1.50
N ILE A 247 -4.80 2.03 0.61
CA ILE A 247 -3.59 2.23 -0.17
C ILE A 247 -4.00 2.43 -1.62
N GLY A 248 -3.38 3.40 -2.28
CA GLY A 248 -3.57 3.67 -3.70
C GLY A 248 -2.31 4.29 -4.30
N TRP A 249 -2.27 4.45 -5.62
CA TRP A 249 -1.16 5.13 -6.31
C TRP A 249 0.23 4.59 -5.94
N PHE A 250 0.33 3.27 -5.74
CA PHE A 250 1.59 2.58 -5.48
C PHE A 250 2.27 2.24 -6.82
N PHE A 251 3.06 3.19 -7.33
CA PHE A 251 3.71 3.09 -8.64
C PHE A 251 5.23 3.29 -8.52
N PHE A 252 6.00 2.51 -9.28
CA PHE A 252 7.45 2.67 -9.42
C PHE A 252 7.82 2.68 -10.91
N GLN A 253 8.80 3.50 -11.30
CA GLN A 253 9.29 3.51 -12.67
C GLN A 253 9.84 2.13 -13.05
N PRO A 254 9.71 1.67 -14.32
CA PRO A 254 10.15 0.34 -14.74
C PRO A 254 11.57 -0.05 -14.31
N GLN A 255 12.53 0.87 -14.40
CA GLN A 255 13.94 0.63 -14.07
C GLN A 255 14.23 0.39 -12.57
N TYR A 256 13.28 0.70 -11.67
CA TYR A 256 13.44 0.48 -10.22
C TYR A 256 12.61 -0.71 -9.71
N ARG A 257 11.99 -1.49 -10.60
CA ARG A 257 11.18 -2.67 -10.23
C ARG A 257 12.08 -3.91 -10.03
N GLY A 258 11.60 -4.88 -9.25
CA GLY A 258 12.24 -6.20 -9.12
C GLY A 258 13.40 -6.33 -8.11
N ASN A 259 13.74 -5.26 -7.39
CA ASN A 259 14.86 -5.20 -6.44
C ASN A 259 14.44 -5.17 -4.95
N GLY A 260 13.15 -5.23 -4.65
CA GLY A 260 12.59 -5.13 -3.28
C GLY A 260 12.19 -3.72 -2.84
N LEU A 261 12.65 -2.65 -3.51
CA LEU A 261 12.48 -1.26 -3.08
C LEU A 261 11.02 -0.85 -2.84
N GLY A 262 10.12 -1.22 -3.75
CA GLY A 262 8.69 -0.94 -3.59
C GLY A 262 8.06 -1.68 -2.40
N THR A 263 8.58 -2.86 -2.06
CA THR A 263 8.11 -3.64 -0.90
C THR A 263 8.50 -2.96 0.41
N GLU A 264 9.75 -2.52 0.53
CA GLU A 264 10.22 -1.73 1.68
C GLU A 264 9.42 -0.44 1.83
N PHE A 265 9.15 0.26 0.72
CA PHE A 265 8.37 1.49 0.72
C PHE A 265 6.92 1.27 1.16
N PHE A 266 6.27 0.19 0.69
CA PHE A 266 4.94 -0.22 1.12
C PHE A 266 4.89 -0.56 2.63
N GLU A 267 5.85 -1.37 3.11
CA GLU A 267 5.96 -1.77 4.51
C GLU A 267 6.20 -0.56 5.44
N LEU A 268 7.05 0.39 5.03
CA LEU A 268 7.26 1.67 5.74
C LEU A 268 6.00 2.55 5.78
N THR A 269 5.21 2.59 4.72
CA THR A 269 3.97 3.38 4.67
C THR A 269 2.90 2.83 5.61
N ILE A 270 2.64 1.51 5.61
CA ILE A 270 1.63 0.92 6.50
C ILE A 270 2.05 0.94 7.98
N ALA A 271 3.35 1.00 8.26
CA ALA A 271 3.89 1.09 9.62
C ALA A 271 3.85 2.49 10.25
N LYS A 272 3.45 3.54 9.51
CA LYS A 272 3.40 4.92 10.04
C LYS A 272 2.38 5.04 11.17
N GLU A 273 2.78 5.73 12.24
CA GLU A 273 1.98 5.89 13.45
C GLU A 273 0.55 6.42 13.18
N LYS A 274 0.37 7.33 12.22
CA LYS A 274 -0.95 7.88 11.87
C LYS A 274 -1.94 6.86 11.31
N PHE A 275 -1.48 5.70 10.85
CA PHE A 275 -2.32 4.60 10.39
C PHE A 275 -2.43 3.45 11.41
N ARG A 276 -1.84 3.59 12.61
CA ARG A 276 -1.86 2.56 13.70
C ARG A 276 -3.27 2.14 14.15
N GLU A 277 -4.28 2.95 13.84
CA GLU A 277 -5.69 2.76 14.21
C GLU A 277 -6.46 1.96 13.14
N ALA A 278 -5.91 1.82 11.93
CA ALA A 278 -6.45 0.98 10.88
C ALA A 278 -6.46 -0.50 11.33
N LYS A 279 -7.65 -1.09 11.38
CA LYS A 279 -7.86 -2.53 11.64
C LYS A 279 -8.07 -3.32 10.35
N ASN A 280 -8.31 -2.61 9.26
CA ASN A 280 -8.51 -3.13 7.93
C ASN A 280 -7.79 -2.20 6.95
N TRP A 281 -7.24 -2.77 5.89
CA TRP A 281 -6.62 -2.04 4.79
C TRP A 281 -7.26 -2.48 3.48
N ALA A 282 -7.69 -1.52 2.66
CA ALA A 282 -8.27 -1.75 1.34
C ALA A 282 -7.36 -1.20 0.24
N LEU A 283 -7.33 -1.86 -0.92
CA LEU A 283 -6.73 -1.32 -2.14
C LEU A 283 -7.38 -1.92 -3.38
N ILE A 284 -7.14 -1.30 -4.53
CA ILE A 284 -7.41 -1.88 -5.84
C ILE A 284 -6.07 -2.28 -6.45
N SER A 285 -5.96 -3.54 -6.86
CA SER A 285 -4.81 -4.08 -7.59
C SER A 285 -5.17 -4.27 -9.05
N ASP A 286 -4.22 -4.01 -9.95
CA ASP A 286 -4.23 -4.66 -11.27
C ASP A 286 -4.12 -6.19 -11.11
N THR A 287 -4.45 -6.95 -12.16
CA THR A 287 -4.44 -8.42 -12.09
C THR A 287 -3.06 -9.02 -11.88
N GLU A 288 -1.99 -8.35 -12.32
CA GLU A 288 -0.61 -8.82 -12.20
C GLU A 288 -0.07 -8.73 -10.76
N ARG A 289 -0.63 -7.84 -9.93
CA ARG A 289 -0.16 -7.57 -8.57
C ARG A 289 -0.98 -8.23 -7.46
N ILE A 290 -2.08 -8.92 -7.77
CA ILE A 290 -2.93 -9.60 -6.78
C ILE A 290 -2.09 -10.55 -5.91
N ASP A 291 -1.30 -11.43 -6.53
CA ASP A 291 -0.46 -12.41 -5.82
C ASP A 291 0.57 -11.77 -4.90
N TYR A 292 1.07 -10.56 -5.22
CA TYR A 292 1.98 -9.84 -4.34
C TYR A 292 1.26 -9.43 -3.03
N TYR A 293 0.07 -8.84 -3.12
CA TYR A 293 -0.68 -8.42 -1.93
C TYR A 293 -1.24 -9.59 -1.13
N VAL A 294 -1.75 -10.62 -1.81
CA VAL A 294 -2.31 -11.82 -1.17
C VAL A 294 -1.23 -12.60 -0.44
N ASN A 295 -0.13 -12.97 -1.14
CA ASN A 295 0.88 -13.87 -0.57
C ASN A 295 1.80 -13.16 0.43
N ARG A 296 2.15 -11.88 0.20
CA ARG A 296 3.08 -11.17 1.09
C ARG A 296 2.39 -10.44 2.24
N HIS A 297 1.26 -9.79 1.96
CA HIS A 297 0.58 -8.89 2.91
C HIS A 297 -0.74 -9.43 3.44
N GLY A 298 -1.14 -10.65 3.04
CA GLY A 298 -2.32 -11.34 3.56
C GLY A 298 -3.65 -10.73 3.15
N PHE A 299 -3.69 -9.93 2.08
CA PHE A 299 -4.93 -9.40 1.52
C PHE A 299 -5.82 -10.54 0.98
N LYS A 300 -7.11 -10.27 0.92
CA LYS A 300 -8.17 -11.16 0.44
C LYS A 300 -8.96 -10.47 -0.65
N ASN A 301 -9.29 -11.20 -1.71
CA ASN A 301 -10.12 -10.70 -2.80
C ASN A 301 -11.55 -10.45 -2.31
N ALA A 302 -12.14 -9.34 -2.72
CA ALA A 302 -13.59 -9.19 -2.71
C ALA A 302 -14.22 -10.13 -3.76
N ALA A 303 -15.54 -10.38 -3.65
CA ALA A 303 -16.27 -11.21 -4.61
C ALA A 303 -16.48 -10.54 -5.99
N TRP A 304 -16.12 -9.26 -6.12
CA TRP A 304 -16.26 -8.45 -7.33
C TRP A 304 -14.92 -7.89 -7.82
N THR A 305 -14.89 -7.57 -9.11
CA THR A 305 -13.79 -6.89 -9.82
C THR A 305 -14.29 -5.57 -10.40
N TYR A 306 -13.41 -4.79 -11.03
CA TYR A 306 -13.76 -3.57 -11.73
C TYR A 306 -13.70 -3.76 -13.24
N SER A 307 -14.66 -3.22 -13.98
CA SER A 307 -14.67 -3.21 -15.45
C SER A 307 -14.64 -1.78 -15.97
N GLN A 308 -13.77 -1.51 -16.93
CA GLN A 308 -13.60 -0.18 -17.52
C GLN A 308 -14.22 -0.13 -18.92
N VAL A 309 -14.94 0.95 -19.20
CA VAL A 309 -15.32 1.36 -20.56
C VAL A 309 -14.48 2.57 -20.98
N GLN A 310 -14.02 2.57 -22.23
CA GLN A 310 -13.42 3.74 -22.88
C GLN A 310 -14.24 4.08 -24.13
N ILE A 311 -14.64 5.34 -24.22
CA ILE A 311 -15.55 5.87 -25.23
C ILE A 311 -14.78 6.93 -26.04
N PRO A 312 -14.55 6.75 -27.35
CA PRO A 312 -13.92 7.79 -28.16
C PRO A 312 -14.87 8.98 -28.30
N THR A 313 -14.40 10.19 -27.96
CA THR A 313 -15.22 11.42 -27.91
C THR A 313 -15.82 11.81 -29.27
N LYS A 314 -15.11 11.48 -30.36
CA LYS A 314 -15.55 11.68 -31.75
C LYS A 314 -16.85 10.94 -32.10
N GLU A 315 -17.21 9.90 -31.35
CA GLU A 315 -18.45 9.12 -31.58
C GLU A 315 -19.67 9.75 -30.87
N ILE A 316 -19.48 10.87 -30.13
CA ILE A 316 -20.54 11.53 -29.36
C ILE A 316 -21.45 12.35 -30.28
N GLN A 317 -22.58 11.76 -30.62
CA GLN A 317 -23.63 12.41 -31.40
C GLN A 317 -24.49 13.30 -30.51
N ARG A 318 -24.20 14.62 -30.49
CA ARG A 318 -24.94 15.61 -29.68
C ARG A 318 -26.46 15.58 -29.89
N ASP A 319 -26.94 15.25 -31.09
CA ASP A 319 -28.39 15.15 -31.36
C ASP A 319 -29.02 13.87 -30.80
N THR A 320 -28.26 12.79 -30.65
CA THR A 320 -28.69 11.59 -29.91
C THR A 320 -28.82 11.93 -28.43
N LEU A 321 -27.86 12.64 -27.85
CA LEU A 321 -27.94 13.14 -26.46
C LEU A 321 -29.18 14.02 -26.23
N LYS A 322 -29.51 14.95 -27.15
CA LYS A 322 -30.71 15.79 -27.05
C LYS A 322 -32.01 14.97 -27.03
N LYS A 323 -32.16 14.01 -27.95
CA LYS A 323 -33.34 13.12 -28.03
C LYS A 323 -33.51 12.28 -26.76
N LEU A 324 -32.41 11.80 -26.19
CA LEU A 324 -32.42 11.12 -24.90
C LEU A 324 -32.85 12.07 -23.78
N ALA A 325 -32.31 13.29 -23.71
CA ALA A 325 -32.70 14.29 -22.71
C ALA A 325 -34.19 14.69 -22.80
N GLU A 326 -34.75 14.81 -24.01
CA GLU A 326 -36.19 15.04 -24.23
C GLU A 326 -37.04 13.90 -23.66
N THR A 327 -36.62 12.65 -23.88
CA THR A 327 -37.25 11.46 -23.29
C THR A 327 -37.22 11.51 -21.76
N TYR A 328 -36.14 12.04 -21.18
CA TYR A 328 -35.95 12.12 -19.74
C TYR A 328 -36.63 13.30 -19.04
N ALA A 329 -37.12 14.31 -19.76
CA ALA A 329 -37.73 15.52 -19.18
C ALA A 329 -38.88 15.23 -18.19
N PHE A 330 -39.60 14.12 -18.39
CA PHE A 330 -40.80 13.73 -17.64
C PHE A 330 -40.55 12.70 -16.51
N THR A 331 -39.33 12.17 -16.36
CA THR A 331 -39.02 11.01 -15.49
C THR A 331 -39.04 11.26 -13.97
N GLY A 332 -39.71 12.30 -13.49
CA GLY A 332 -39.82 12.58 -12.05
C GLY A 332 -38.51 12.96 -11.35
N THR A 333 -37.35 12.94 -12.01
CA THR A 333 -36.07 13.38 -11.43
C THR A 333 -35.83 14.89 -11.63
N ASN A 334 -35.17 15.51 -10.66
CA ASN A 334 -34.53 16.82 -10.78
C ASN A 334 -33.01 16.65 -10.74
N LEU A 335 -32.25 17.36 -11.58
CA LEU A 335 -30.79 17.34 -11.58
C LEU A 335 -30.26 18.69 -11.10
N VAL A 336 -29.43 18.67 -10.06
CA VAL A 336 -28.94 19.88 -9.38
C VAL A 336 -27.41 19.88 -9.37
N SER A 337 -26.79 21.05 -9.59
CA SER A 337 -25.35 21.24 -9.39
C SER A 337 -25.04 21.23 -7.89
N PRO A 338 -24.02 20.48 -7.40
CA PRO A 338 -23.64 20.47 -5.99
C PRO A 338 -23.36 21.87 -5.42
N LYS A 339 -22.85 22.78 -6.27
CA LYS A 339 -22.56 24.19 -5.95
C LYS A 339 -23.81 25.02 -5.60
N LEU A 340 -25.01 24.47 -5.81
CA LEU A 340 -26.30 25.08 -5.46
C LEU A 340 -26.99 24.38 -4.26
N LEU A 341 -26.33 23.43 -3.58
CA LEU A 341 -26.91 22.73 -2.45
C LEU A 341 -26.71 23.46 -1.12
N GLU A 342 -27.81 23.83 -0.49
CA GLU A 342 -27.84 24.35 0.89
C GLU A 342 -27.67 23.23 1.94
N ASN A 343 -28.28 22.07 1.71
CA ASN A 343 -28.21 20.92 2.63
C ASN A 343 -27.50 19.72 1.97
N TRP A 344 -26.34 19.36 2.53
CA TRP A 344 -25.51 18.25 2.06
C TRP A 344 -25.83 16.89 2.71
N GLN A 345 -26.63 16.86 3.78
CA GLN A 345 -26.84 15.63 4.57
C GLN A 345 -27.39 14.48 3.72
N HIS A 346 -28.36 14.75 2.84
CA HIS A 346 -28.93 13.74 1.94
C HIS A 346 -27.91 13.19 0.92
N VAL A 347 -26.90 13.99 0.53
CA VAL A 347 -25.82 13.56 -0.36
C VAL A 347 -24.88 12.61 0.38
N PHE A 348 -24.51 12.95 1.62
CA PHE A 348 -23.68 12.09 2.46
C PHE A 348 -24.41 10.79 2.84
N ASP A 349 -25.68 10.86 3.22
CA ASP A 349 -26.49 9.67 3.54
C ASP A 349 -26.62 8.73 2.33
N TYR A 350 -26.75 9.29 1.12
CA TYR A 350 -26.74 8.52 -0.11
C TYR A 350 -25.36 7.90 -0.41
N ASP A 351 -24.29 8.69 -0.33
CA ASP A 351 -22.91 8.22 -0.55
C ASP A 351 -22.50 7.08 0.39
N ARG A 352 -22.87 7.18 1.67
CA ARG A 352 -22.53 6.16 2.69
C ARG A 352 -23.13 4.79 2.38
N LYS A 353 -24.22 4.68 1.59
CA LYS A 353 -24.73 3.39 1.08
C LYS A 353 -23.65 2.61 0.31
N PHE A 354 -22.81 3.34 -0.43
CA PHE A 354 -21.80 2.78 -1.31
C PHE A 354 -20.48 2.49 -0.58
N PHE A 355 -20.26 3.07 0.59
CA PHE A 355 -18.98 3.00 1.30
C PHE A 355 -19.11 2.35 2.69
N GLY A 356 -19.84 1.23 2.77
CA GLY A 356 -20.00 0.43 3.99
C GLY A 356 -20.60 1.18 5.19
N GLY A 357 -21.38 2.24 4.95
CA GLY A 357 -21.89 3.14 5.99
C GLY A 357 -20.85 4.10 6.59
N MET A 358 -19.59 4.04 6.19
CA MET A 358 -18.50 4.85 6.74
C MET A 358 -18.54 6.28 6.25
N LYS A 359 -18.18 7.23 7.12
CA LYS A 359 -18.11 8.65 6.75
C LYS A 359 -16.90 8.95 5.87
N ARG A 360 -17.15 9.77 4.84
CA ARG A 360 -16.13 10.45 4.03
C ARG A 360 -16.64 11.81 3.55
N ASP A 361 -17.51 12.42 4.37
CA ASP A 361 -18.38 13.55 4.04
C ASP A 361 -17.56 14.75 3.54
N LYS A 362 -16.44 15.05 4.20
CA LYS A 362 -15.50 16.12 3.80
C LYS A 362 -14.91 15.87 2.42
N TYR A 363 -14.55 14.63 2.07
CA TYR A 363 -14.01 14.28 0.76
C TYR A 363 -15.10 14.35 -0.32
N VAL A 364 -16.28 13.78 -0.07
CA VAL A 364 -17.43 13.82 -1.00
C VAL A 364 -17.78 15.25 -1.38
N LYS A 365 -17.90 16.15 -0.40
CA LYS A 365 -18.16 17.57 -0.65
C LYS A 365 -17.03 18.24 -1.43
N THR A 366 -15.79 18.11 -0.95
CA THR A 366 -14.59 18.69 -1.59
C THR A 366 -14.48 18.29 -3.07
N PHE A 367 -14.75 17.02 -3.37
CA PHE A 367 -14.63 16.44 -4.70
C PHE A 367 -15.76 16.89 -5.63
N LEU A 368 -17.02 16.85 -5.18
CA LEU A 368 -18.18 17.19 -6.01
C LEU A 368 -18.35 18.71 -6.23
N GLU A 369 -17.83 19.55 -5.32
CA GLU A 369 -17.78 21.01 -5.49
C GLU A 369 -16.56 21.50 -6.27
N HIS A 370 -15.58 20.63 -6.58
CA HIS A 370 -14.29 21.06 -7.12
C HIS A 370 -14.45 21.93 -8.38
N PRO A 371 -13.76 23.09 -8.51
CA PRO A 371 -13.98 24.02 -9.61
C PRO A 371 -13.85 23.39 -11.00
N GLU A 372 -12.82 22.57 -11.23
CA GLU A 372 -12.57 21.86 -12.51
C GLU A 372 -13.29 20.49 -12.60
N SER A 373 -14.25 20.21 -11.72
CA SER A 373 -15.18 19.09 -11.85
C SER A 373 -16.54 19.58 -12.34
N HIS A 374 -17.20 18.76 -13.15
CA HIS A 374 -18.58 18.97 -13.56
C HIS A 374 -19.45 17.88 -12.98
N SER A 375 -20.31 18.26 -12.02
CA SER A 375 -21.01 17.33 -11.14
C SER A 375 -22.52 17.59 -11.13
N LYS A 376 -23.31 16.52 -10.96
CA LYS A 376 -24.78 16.54 -10.90
C LYS A 376 -25.27 15.59 -9.82
N ILE A 377 -26.29 16.03 -9.09
CA ILE A 377 -26.98 15.22 -8.07
C ILE A 377 -28.44 15.11 -8.48
N ALA A 378 -28.94 13.87 -8.52
CA ALA A 378 -30.29 13.52 -8.91
C ALA A 378 -31.19 13.39 -7.68
N PHE A 379 -32.32 14.09 -7.69
CA PHE A 379 -33.35 14.04 -6.66
C PHE A 379 -34.68 13.50 -7.21
N ASP A 380 -35.35 12.64 -6.46
CA ASP A 380 -36.75 12.28 -6.70
C ASP A 380 -37.64 13.52 -6.43
N LYS A 381 -38.39 14.00 -7.43
CA LYS A 381 -39.25 15.21 -7.28
C LYS A 381 -40.42 15.01 -6.32
N ALA A 382 -40.89 13.77 -6.12
CA ALA A 382 -42.04 13.47 -5.26
C ALA A 382 -41.63 13.28 -3.80
N LYS A 383 -40.45 12.68 -3.56
CA LYS A 383 -39.98 12.33 -2.22
C LYS A 383 -38.82 13.20 -1.69
N GLY A 384 -38.14 13.94 -2.56
CA GLY A 384 -37.06 14.87 -2.20
C GLY A 384 -35.73 14.23 -1.77
N HIS A 385 -35.56 12.91 -1.85
CA HIS A 385 -34.27 12.27 -1.54
C HIS A 385 -33.36 12.19 -2.78
N VAL A 386 -32.06 12.08 -2.52
CA VAL A 386 -31.07 11.76 -3.54
C VAL A 386 -31.30 10.34 -4.05
N ILE A 387 -31.24 10.19 -5.38
CA ILE A 387 -31.38 8.93 -6.12
C ILE A 387 -30.23 8.70 -7.12
N GLY A 388 -29.24 9.59 -7.13
CA GLY A 388 -28.02 9.43 -7.91
C GLY A 388 -27.05 10.62 -7.79
N ILE A 389 -25.78 10.36 -8.09
CA ILE A 389 -24.68 11.32 -8.10
C ILE A 389 -23.80 10.99 -9.30
N GLY A 390 -23.45 11.98 -10.11
CA GLY A 390 -22.49 11.84 -11.20
C GLY A 390 -21.49 12.99 -11.25
N CYS A 391 -20.26 12.68 -11.65
CA CYS A 391 -19.20 13.65 -11.88
C CYS A 391 -18.40 13.25 -13.13
N ILE A 392 -18.02 14.24 -13.94
CA ILE A 392 -17.05 14.13 -15.02
C ILE A 392 -15.97 15.21 -14.85
N ARG A 393 -14.71 14.84 -15.11
CA ARG A 393 -13.54 15.71 -14.92
C ARG A 393 -12.41 15.37 -15.87
N GLU A 394 -11.51 16.32 -16.09
CA GLU A 394 -10.31 16.15 -16.91
C GLU A 394 -9.21 15.37 -16.16
N THR A 395 -8.54 14.45 -16.85
CA THR A 395 -7.39 13.69 -16.36
C THR A 395 -6.07 14.42 -16.59
N SER A 396 -5.01 14.01 -15.88
CA SER A 396 -3.66 14.53 -16.10
C SER A 396 -3.14 14.35 -17.53
N THR A 397 -3.69 13.40 -18.30
CA THR A 397 -3.25 13.01 -19.64
C THR A 397 -4.13 13.57 -20.76
N GLY A 398 -4.96 14.59 -20.49
CA GLY A 398 -5.80 15.21 -21.53
C GLY A 398 -6.98 14.33 -22.00
N ASN A 399 -7.45 13.42 -21.16
CA ASN A 399 -8.67 12.64 -21.38
C ASN A 399 -9.75 13.04 -20.37
N LEU A 400 -10.99 12.61 -20.59
CA LEU A 400 -12.08 12.82 -19.63
C LEU A 400 -12.35 11.54 -18.84
N VAL A 401 -12.86 11.71 -17.62
CA VAL A 401 -13.18 10.58 -16.76
C VAL A 401 -14.45 10.80 -15.93
N ILE A 402 -15.30 9.79 -15.91
CA ILE A 402 -16.55 9.74 -15.14
C ILE A 402 -16.26 9.03 -13.81
N GLY A 403 -16.75 9.61 -12.71
CA GLY A 403 -16.51 9.09 -11.36
C GLY A 403 -16.70 10.15 -10.27
N PRO A 404 -17.58 9.95 -9.28
CA PRO A 404 -18.54 8.85 -9.21
C PRO A 404 -19.57 8.89 -10.35
N LEU A 405 -20.24 7.75 -10.57
CA LEU A 405 -21.57 7.68 -11.16
C LEU A 405 -22.33 6.59 -10.39
N TYR A 406 -23.13 7.01 -9.42
CA TYR A 406 -23.97 6.16 -8.57
C TYR A 406 -25.43 6.49 -8.87
N ALA A 407 -26.31 5.49 -8.94
CA ALA A 407 -27.73 5.71 -9.18
C ALA A 407 -28.59 4.55 -8.68
N ASP A 408 -29.78 4.84 -8.15
CA ASP A 408 -30.75 3.82 -7.73
C ASP A 408 -31.36 3.04 -8.95
N SER A 409 -31.01 3.38 -10.21
CA SER A 409 -31.35 2.59 -11.41
C SER A 409 -30.52 2.97 -12.66
N PRO A 410 -30.46 2.11 -13.70
CA PRO A 410 -29.78 2.41 -14.97
C PRO A 410 -30.33 3.66 -15.68
N ASP A 411 -31.65 3.89 -15.65
CA ASP A 411 -32.28 5.05 -16.29
C ASP A 411 -31.84 6.36 -15.63
N ILE A 412 -31.63 6.35 -14.30
CA ILE A 412 -31.12 7.52 -13.57
C ILE A 412 -29.62 7.73 -13.89
N ALA A 413 -28.82 6.65 -13.96
CA ALA A 413 -27.42 6.75 -14.36
C ALA A 413 -27.26 7.31 -15.78
N GLU A 414 -28.05 6.82 -16.73
CA GLU A 414 -28.07 7.33 -18.10
C GLU A 414 -28.51 8.79 -18.13
N ARG A 415 -29.59 9.16 -17.43
CA ARG A 415 -30.05 10.55 -17.39
C ARG A 415 -29.00 11.50 -16.84
N ILE A 416 -28.30 11.12 -15.77
CA ILE A 416 -27.19 11.90 -15.21
C ILE A 416 -26.06 12.03 -16.23
N LEU A 417 -25.65 10.93 -16.89
CA LEU A 417 -24.58 10.92 -17.88
C LEU A 417 -24.90 11.79 -19.10
N VAL A 418 -26.13 11.70 -19.64
CA VAL A 418 -26.59 12.52 -20.77
C VAL A 418 -26.56 14.01 -20.41
N ASP A 419 -27.04 14.39 -19.23
CA ASP A 419 -27.04 15.77 -18.76
C ASP A 419 -25.62 16.30 -18.48
N LEU A 420 -24.73 15.47 -17.90
CA LEU A 420 -23.32 15.80 -17.74
C LEU A 420 -22.68 16.15 -19.10
N LEU A 421 -22.84 15.28 -20.10
CA LEU A 421 -22.28 15.43 -21.45
C LEU A 421 -22.86 16.62 -22.22
N LEU A 422 -24.17 16.88 -22.08
CA LEU A 422 -24.83 18.01 -22.72
C LEU A 422 -24.43 19.36 -22.13
N THR A 423 -24.23 19.43 -20.81
CA THR A 423 -23.88 20.68 -20.12
C THR A 423 -22.39 20.77 -19.75
N LEU A 424 -21.52 20.01 -20.42
CA LEU A 424 -20.07 20.08 -20.23
C LEU A 424 -19.56 21.52 -20.48
N PRO A 425 -18.69 22.06 -19.60
CA PRO A 425 -18.06 23.36 -19.82
C PRO A 425 -16.89 23.31 -20.81
N TRP A 426 -16.44 22.12 -21.22
CA TRP A 426 -15.30 21.90 -22.11
C TRP A 426 -15.74 21.48 -23.52
N ASP A 427 -14.92 21.79 -24.54
CA ASP A 427 -15.14 21.23 -25.88
C ASP A 427 -14.65 19.78 -25.94
N LEU A 428 -15.57 18.86 -26.18
CA LEU A 428 -15.31 17.42 -26.34
C LEU A 428 -14.29 17.11 -27.45
N ASN A 429 -14.14 17.98 -28.45
CA ASN A 429 -13.17 17.79 -29.53
C ASN A 429 -11.70 17.84 -29.06
N ASN A 430 -11.43 18.38 -27.87
CA ASN A 430 -10.07 18.51 -27.30
C ASN A 430 -9.59 17.26 -26.54
N TYR A 431 -10.45 16.24 -26.40
CA TYR A 431 -10.18 15.03 -25.62
C TYR A 431 -10.31 13.81 -26.54
N GLU A 432 -9.50 12.77 -26.36
CA GLU A 432 -9.58 11.57 -27.23
C GLU A 432 -10.61 10.56 -26.71
N ILE A 433 -10.57 10.26 -25.41
CA ILE A 433 -11.47 9.30 -24.76
C ILE A 433 -12.13 9.85 -23.49
N ILE A 434 -13.34 9.37 -23.23
CA ILE A 434 -14.00 9.38 -21.92
C ILE A 434 -13.88 7.98 -21.31
N MET A 435 -13.34 7.88 -20.11
CA MET A 435 -13.25 6.63 -19.35
C MET A 435 -14.29 6.58 -18.22
N ALA A 436 -14.88 5.41 -17.97
CA ALA A 436 -15.66 5.12 -16.78
C ALA A 436 -15.33 3.72 -16.26
N THR A 437 -15.49 3.49 -14.96
CA THR A 437 -15.15 2.21 -14.32
C THR A 437 -16.28 1.81 -13.38
N SER A 438 -17.00 0.75 -13.72
CA SER A 438 -18.05 0.14 -12.90
C SER A 438 -17.49 -1.06 -12.13
N ILE A 439 -18.29 -1.59 -11.20
CA ILE A 439 -18.09 -2.93 -10.66
C ILE A 439 -18.55 -3.97 -11.71
N SER A 440 -17.89 -5.11 -11.80
CA SER A 440 -17.95 -6.01 -12.97
C SER A 440 -19.28 -6.74 -13.19
N ASP A 441 -20.09 -6.91 -12.16
CA ASP A 441 -21.45 -7.46 -12.26
C ASP A 441 -22.50 -6.42 -12.69
N ASN A 442 -22.16 -5.13 -12.68
CA ASN A 442 -22.99 -4.07 -13.26
C ASN A 442 -22.75 -3.94 -14.77
N THR A 443 -23.39 -4.81 -15.55
CA THR A 443 -23.31 -4.77 -17.02
C THR A 443 -23.97 -3.54 -17.62
N SER A 444 -24.87 -2.87 -16.90
CA SER A 444 -25.69 -1.78 -17.43
C SER A 444 -24.90 -0.54 -17.82
N LEU A 445 -23.71 -0.27 -17.25
CA LEU A 445 -22.84 0.81 -17.76
C LEU A 445 -22.47 0.58 -19.23
N ARG A 446 -22.16 -0.66 -19.62
CA ARG A 446 -21.81 -1.00 -21.00
C ARG A 446 -23.01 -0.80 -21.93
N ASP A 447 -24.20 -1.19 -21.48
CA ASP A 447 -25.43 -1.09 -22.26
C ASP A 447 -25.84 0.39 -22.45
N ILE A 448 -25.71 1.22 -21.41
CA ILE A 448 -25.83 2.68 -21.46
C ILE A 448 -24.82 3.28 -22.44
N ALA A 449 -23.55 2.87 -22.36
CA ALA A 449 -22.51 3.36 -23.27
C ALA A 449 -22.81 2.99 -24.73
N HIS A 450 -23.21 1.75 -25.02
CA HIS A 450 -23.61 1.37 -26.38
C HIS A 450 -24.82 2.18 -26.89
N LYS A 451 -25.81 2.47 -26.04
CA LYS A 451 -27.00 3.27 -26.38
C LYS A 451 -26.67 4.74 -26.66
N ILE A 452 -25.80 5.37 -25.87
CA ILE A 452 -25.40 6.77 -26.08
C ILE A 452 -24.41 6.92 -27.26
N PHE A 453 -23.46 6.00 -27.40
CA PHE A 453 -22.29 6.13 -28.31
C PHE A 453 -22.33 5.18 -29.52
N GLY A 454 -23.52 4.69 -29.90
CA GLY A 454 -23.72 3.95 -31.15
C GLY A 454 -22.95 2.63 -31.26
N GLY A 455 -22.63 1.99 -30.13
CA GLY A 455 -21.93 0.70 -30.09
C GLY A 455 -20.39 0.78 -29.97
N ILE A 456 -19.76 1.92 -30.29
CA ILE A 456 -18.29 2.03 -30.39
C ILE A 456 -17.68 2.31 -29.01
N VAL A 457 -17.37 1.24 -28.26
CA VAL A 457 -16.83 1.30 -26.89
C VAL A 457 -15.73 0.24 -26.75
N LYS A 458 -14.53 0.62 -26.29
CA LYS A 458 -13.50 -0.34 -25.84
C LYS A 458 -13.86 -0.78 -24.42
N PHE A 459 -14.02 -2.08 -24.21
CA PHE A 459 -14.34 -2.66 -22.91
C PHE A 459 -13.12 -3.42 -22.38
N ASN A 460 -12.70 -3.12 -21.15
CA ASN A 460 -11.65 -3.83 -20.44
C ASN A 460 -12.27 -4.51 -19.19
N PRO A 461 -12.66 -5.80 -19.27
CA PRO A 461 -13.08 -6.56 -18.10
C PRO A 461 -11.90 -6.73 -17.13
N ASP A 462 -12.22 -6.87 -15.84
CA ASP A 462 -11.22 -7.18 -14.80
C ASP A 462 -10.05 -6.19 -14.72
N SER A 463 -10.31 -4.92 -15.08
CA SER A 463 -9.41 -3.76 -14.94
C SER A 463 -8.89 -3.49 -13.51
N GLY A 464 -9.39 -4.22 -12.51
CA GLY A 464 -8.80 -4.29 -11.17
C GLY A 464 -9.57 -5.20 -10.22
N GLN A 465 -8.93 -5.63 -9.13
CA GLN A 465 -9.49 -6.43 -8.05
C GLN A 465 -9.49 -5.62 -6.75
N ALA A 466 -10.65 -5.50 -6.09
CA ALA A 466 -10.73 -4.99 -4.72
C ALA A 466 -10.14 -6.00 -3.73
N LEU A 467 -9.28 -5.53 -2.83
CA LEU A 467 -8.52 -6.34 -1.89
C LEU A 467 -8.62 -5.76 -0.47
N PHE A 468 -8.83 -6.62 0.53
CA PHE A 468 -8.94 -6.24 1.94
C PHE A 468 -8.08 -7.13 2.86
N THR A 469 -7.39 -6.58 3.87
CA THR A 469 -6.59 -7.40 4.81
C THR A 469 -7.43 -8.20 5.81
N ASN A 470 -8.56 -7.67 6.27
CA ASN A 470 -9.38 -8.33 7.29
C ASN A 470 -10.82 -8.58 6.85
N GLU A 471 -11.60 -7.52 6.64
CA GLU A 471 -13.03 -7.58 6.36
C GLU A 471 -13.30 -7.04 4.96
N VAL A 472 -14.03 -7.80 4.14
CA VAL A 472 -14.48 -7.31 2.83
C VAL A 472 -15.69 -6.42 3.07
N ILE A 473 -15.66 -5.21 2.54
CA ILE A 473 -16.74 -4.24 2.72
C ILE A 473 -17.69 -4.35 1.55
N GLU A 474 -18.84 -4.97 1.79
CA GLU A 474 -19.91 -5.15 0.80
C GLU A 474 -20.46 -3.79 0.35
N VAL A 475 -20.72 -3.68 -0.96
CA VAL A 475 -21.22 -2.47 -1.63
C VAL A 475 -22.38 -2.83 -2.58
N PRO A 476 -23.34 -1.93 -2.85
CA PRO A 476 -24.43 -2.17 -3.78
C PRO A 476 -23.90 -2.09 -5.22
N THR A 477 -23.23 -3.16 -5.66
CA THR A 477 -22.45 -3.24 -6.90
C THR A 477 -23.19 -2.81 -8.16
N LYS A 478 -24.46 -3.23 -8.29
CA LYS A 478 -25.38 -2.93 -9.40
C LYS A 478 -25.72 -1.45 -9.56
N ASP A 479 -25.54 -0.66 -8.51
CA ASP A 479 -25.88 0.76 -8.45
C ASP A 479 -24.62 1.63 -8.71
N VAL A 480 -23.46 1.01 -8.96
CA VAL A 480 -22.15 1.64 -9.21
C VAL A 480 -21.77 1.58 -10.70
N TYR A 481 -22.01 2.68 -11.40
CA TYR A 481 -21.69 2.90 -12.82
C TYR A 481 -20.39 3.69 -13.02
N GLY A 482 -19.78 4.16 -11.93
CA GLY A 482 -18.54 4.93 -11.95
C GLY A 482 -17.96 5.07 -10.54
N ILE A 483 -16.75 4.57 -10.32
CA ILE A 483 -16.00 4.81 -9.09
C ILE A 483 -15.36 6.20 -9.06
N TYR A 484 -15.16 6.78 -7.87
CA TYR A 484 -14.50 8.10 -7.68
C TYR A 484 -13.12 8.15 -8.36
N THR A 485 -12.19 7.31 -7.90
CA THR A 485 -10.81 7.18 -8.39
C THR A 485 -10.42 5.70 -8.41
N SER A 486 -9.29 5.34 -9.01
CA SER A 486 -8.70 4.00 -8.97
C SER A 486 -7.80 3.74 -7.74
N GLY A 487 -7.75 4.68 -6.78
CA GLY A 487 -6.78 4.65 -5.67
C GLY A 487 -7.40 4.69 -4.28
N LEU A 488 -7.70 5.89 -3.78
CA LEU A 488 -8.15 6.10 -2.40
C LEU A 488 -9.66 6.32 -2.30
N TYR A 489 -10.23 5.90 -1.15
CA TYR A 489 -11.65 5.99 -0.84
C TYR A 489 -12.52 5.46 -1.99
N VAL A 490 -12.14 4.29 -2.53
CA VAL A 490 -12.86 3.65 -3.62
C VAL A 490 -13.89 2.68 -3.05
N VAL A 491 -15.00 2.59 -3.77
CA VAL A 491 -16.13 1.66 -3.56
C VAL A 491 -15.85 0.39 -4.32
#